data_AF-A0A2V9L246-F1
#
_entry.id   AF-A0A2V9L246-F1
#
_cell.length_a   1.000
_cell.length_b   1.000
_cell.length_c   1.000
_cell.angle_alpha   90.00
_cell.angle_beta   90.00
_cell.angle_gamma   90.00
#
_symmetry.space_group_name_H-M   'P 1'
#
loop_
_entity.id
_entity.type
_entity.pdbx_description
1 polymer ?
#
loop_
_entity_poly.entity_id
_entity_poly.type
_entity_poly.pdbx_seq_one_letter_code
_entity_poly.pdbx_strand_id
1 'polypeptide(L)'
;VLVPLEALLPDCPALVVRGREEQGVRHGHKFELAQSLRPDRGSRANHMPVISLLKILNPERRLIAVARHVSGSVYHPDLVLV
;
A
#
# COMPACT_ATOMS: atom_id res chain seq x y z
N VAL A 1 17.86 20.21 -4.09
CA VAL A 1 16.70 19.73 -4.87
C VAL A 1 15.85 18.87 -3.95
N LEU A 2 14.53 19.07 -3.91
CA LEU A 2 13.62 18.25 -3.11
C LEU A 2 13.08 17.11 -3.98
N VAL A 3 13.14 15.87 -3.47
CA VAL A 3 12.61 14.67 -4.14
C VAL A 3 11.38 14.19 -3.36
N PRO A 4 10.21 13.99 -3.99
CA PRO A 4 9.05 13.44 -3.31
C PRO A 4 9.31 12.01 -2.84
N LEU A 5 8.86 11.66 -1.63
CA LEU A 5 9.11 10.34 -1.05
C LEU A 5 8.50 9.21 -1.90
N GLU A 6 7.37 9.46 -2.55
CA GLU A 6 6.73 8.53 -3.48
C GLU A 6 7.63 8.15 -4.68
N ALA A 7 8.56 9.02 -5.07
CA ALA A 7 9.51 8.75 -6.15
C ALA A 7 10.64 7.80 -5.72
N LEU A 8 10.87 7.64 -4.41
CA LEU A 8 11.85 6.70 -3.85
C LEU A 8 11.32 5.26 -3.78
N LEU A 9 10.04 5.05 -4.10
CA LEU A 9 9.36 3.77 -4.01
C LEU A 9 8.76 3.35 -5.37
N PRO A 10 9.52 3.33 -6.48
CA PRO A 10 8.97 3.18 -7.83
C PRO A 10 8.25 1.84 -8.04
N ASP A 11 8.82 0.73 -7.55
CA ASP A 11 8.30 -0.63 -7.79
C ASP A 11 7.24 -1.09 -6.79
N CYS A 12 6.94 -0.26 -5.79
CA CYS A 12 5.88 -0.58 -4.83
C CYS A 12 4.50 -0.35 -5.48
N PRO A 13 3.56 -1.29 -5.39
CA PRO A 13 2.17 -1.01 -5.75
C PRO A 13 1.58 0.07 -4.85
N ALA A 14 0.53 0.73 -5.32
CA ALA A 14 -0.15 1.79 -4.59
C ALA A 14 -1.61 1.44 -4.33
N LEU A 15 -2.08 1.71 -3.10
CA LEU A 15 -3.48 1.66 -2.71
C LEU A 15 -3.93 3.07 -2.34
N VAL A 16 -5.02 3.54 -2.94
CA VAL A 16 -5.68 4.78 -2.54
C VAL A 16 -6.75 4.44 -1.50
N VAL A 17 -6.66 5.03 -0.31
CA VAL A 17 -7.64 4.86 0.78
C VAL A 17 -8.39 6.17 1.02
N ARG A 18 -9.59 6.06 1.61
CA ARG A 18 -10.44 7.22 1.93
C ARG A 18 -11.23 6.98 3.22
N GLY A 19 -11.75 8.04 3.82
CA GLY A 19 -12.71 7.96 4.92
C GLY A 19 -12.18 7.13 6.10
N ARG A 20 -12.94 6.09 6.51
CA ARG A 20 -12.60 5.27 7.67
C ARG A 20 -11.30 4.48 7.49
N GLU A 21 -11.02 4.02 6.28
CA GLU A 21 -9.77 3.27 5.99
C GLU A 21 -8.56 4.20 6.11
N GLU A 22 -8.65 5.41 5.55
CA GLU A 22 -7.60 6.42 5.70
C GLU A 22 -7.35 6.73 7.18
N GLN A 23 -8.41 6.97 7.94
CA GLN A 23 -8.30 7.20 9.38
C GLN A 23 -7.64 6.01 10.07
N GLY A 24 -8.04 4.77 9.76
CA GLY A 24 -7.43 3.58 10.34
C GLY A 24 -5.93 3.48 10.06
N VAL A 25 -5.52 3.71 8.82
CA VAL A 25 -4.10 3.71 8.41
C VAL A 25 -3.32 4.77 9.18
N ARG A 26 -3.86 5.98 9.32
CA ARG A 26 -3.21 7.08 10.07
C ARG A 26 -3.03 6.77 11.56
N HIS A 27 -3.86 5.89 12.13
CA HIS A 27 -3.74 5.43 13.51
C HIS A 27 -2.93 4.12 13.64
N GLY A 28 -2.28 3.67 12.57
CA GLY A 28 -1.45 2.47 12.61
C GLY A 28 -2.24 1.15 12.54
N HIS A 29 -3.53 1.17 12.21
CA HIS A 29 -4.34 -0.04 12.21
C HIS A 29 -4.04 -0.93 11.00
N LYS A 30 -4.00 -2.24 11.26
CA LYS A 30 -3.95 -3.25 10.20
C LYS A 30 -5.21 -3.18 9.35
N PHE A 31 -5.07 -3.48 8.07
CA PHE A 31 -6.19 -3.55 7.14
C PHE A 31 -6.04 -4.73 6.20
N GLU A 32 -7.15 -5.18 5.65
CA GLU A 32 -7.20 -6.27 4.70
C GLU A 32 -7.37 -5.71 3.28
N LEU A 33 -6.52 -6.18 2.37
CA LEU A 33 -6.61 -5.83 0.96
C LEU A 33 -7.72 -6.67 0.32
N ALA A 34 -8.80 -6.03 -0.12
CA ALA A 34 -9.73 -6.68 -1.04
C ALA A 34 -8.95 -7.15 -2.28
N GLN A 35 -9.15 -8.40 -2.71
CA GLN A 35 -8.36 -9.10 -3.75
C GLN A 35 -8.38 -8.45 -5.15
N SER A 36 -8.88 -7.23 -5.30
CA SER A 36 -8.99 -6.49 -6.56
C SER A 36 -7.66 -5.92 -7.07
N LEU A 37 -6.64 -5.80 -6.22
CA LEU A 37 -5.28 -5.45 -6.62
C LEU A 37 -4.57 -6.67 -7.23
N ARG A 38 -5.02 -7.08 -8.43
CA ARG A 38 -4.19 -7.94 -9.28
C ARG A 38 -3.08 -7.08 -9.86
N PRO A 39 -1.80 -7.40 -9.61
CA PRO A 39 -0.71 -6.78 -10.36
C PRO A 39 -0.91 -7.08 -11.84
N ASP A 40 -0.46 -6.14 -12.66
CA ASP A 40 -0.73 -6.05 -14.10
C ASP A 40 -0.52 -7.39 -14.85
N ARG A 41 -1.36 -7.62 -15.86
CA ARG A 41 -1.50 -8.90 -16.56
C ARG A 41 -0.20 -9.31 -17.24
N GLY A 42 0.45 -10.35 -16.73
CA GLY A 42 1.58 -10.98 -17.43
C GLY A 42 2.18 -12.24 -16.82
N SER A 43 1.91 -12.57 -15.56
CA SER A 43 2.59 -13.71 -14.92
C SER A 43 1.65 -14.87 -14.61
N ARG A 44 2.02 -16.03 -15.17
CA ARG A 44 1.34 -17.34 -15.10
C ARG A 44 0.89 -17.69 -13.68
N ALA A 45 -0.28 -18.30 -13.61
CA ALA A 45 -0.82 -18.97 -12.43
C ALA A 45 0.18 -20.04 -11.92
N ASN A 46 1.00 -19.71 -10.92
CA ASN A 46 1.36 -20.64 -9.83
C ASN A 46 2.19 -20.05 -8.68
N HIS A 47 2.65 -18.79 -8.74
CA HIS A 47 3.23 -18.10 -7.58
C HIS A 47 2.94 -16.61 -7.72
N MET A 48 1.79 -16.15 -7.20
CA MET A 48 1.57 -14.70 -7.08
C MET A 48 2.62 -14.16 -6.11
N PRO A 49 3.48 -13.21 -6.52
CA PRO A 49 4.45 -12.63 -5.61
C PRO A 49 3.69 -11.98 -4.46
N VAL A 50 4.01 -12.39 -3.23
CA VAL A 50 3.54 -11.70 -2.04
C VAL A 50 4.10 -10.29 -2.14
N ILE A 51 3.23 -9.31 -2.37
CA ILE A 51 3.59 -7.90 -2.35
C ILE A 51 4.03 -7.60 -0.92
N SER A 52 5.34 -7.49 -0.70
CA SER A 52 5.89 -7.30 0.65
C SER A 52 5.63 -5.89 1.18
N LEU A 53 5.53 -4.90 0.28
CA LEU A 53 5.37 -3.47 0.60
C LEU A 53 4.33 -2.81 -0.30
N LEU A 54 3.54 -1.92 0.27
CA LEU A 54 2.45 -1.19 -0.38
C LEU A 54 2.55 0.30 -0.03
N LYS A 55 2.55 1.17 -1.04
CA LYS A 55 2.37 2.61 -0.85
C LYS A 55 0.90 2.89 -0.58
N ILE A 56 0.59 3.64 0.47
CA ILE A 56 -0.76 4.08 0.78
C ILE A 56 -0.88 5.56 0.45
N LEU A 57 -1.79 5.87 -0.45
CA LEU A 57 -2.06 7.22 -0.92
C LEU A 57 -3.43 7.68 -0.44
N ASN A 58 -3.58 8.99 -0.23
CA ASN A 58 -4.89 9.62 -0.04
C ASN A 58 -5.58 9.92 -1.41
N PRO A 59 -6.81 10.46 -1.44
CA PRO A 59 -7.49 10.82 -2.69
C PRO A 59 -6.71 11.75 -3.61
N GLU A 60 -5.90 12.65 -3.04
CA GLU A 60 -5.06 13.62 -3.75
C GLU A 60 -3.73 13.00 -4.24
N ARG A 61 -3.57 11.68 -4.14
CA ARG A 61 -2.35 10.92 -4.50
C ARG A 61 -1.10 11.31 -3.71
N ARG A 62 -1.27 11.86 -2.51
CA ARG A 62 -0.18 12.10 -1.56
C ARG A 62 0.08 10.82 -0.78
N LEU A 63 1.35 10.46 -0.63
CA LEU A 63 1.75 9.35 0.23
C LEU A 63 1.39 9.69 1.68
N ILE A 64 0.70 8.77 2.35
CA ILE A 64 0.32 8.89 3.76
C ILE A 64 0.88 7.77 4.63
N ALA A 65 1.19 6.61 4.03
CA ALA A 65 1.85 5.53 4.72
C ALA A 65 2.57 4.57 3.76
N VAL A 66 3.49 3.78 4.31
CA VAL A 66 4.02 2.57 3.68
C VAL A 66 3.61 1.38 4.56
N ALA A 67 2.95 0.40 3.95
CA ALA A 67 2.43 -0.77 4.65
C ALA A 67 3.18 -2.04 4.23
N ARG A 68 3.44 -2.92 5.19
CA ARG A 68 4.08 -4.22 4.98
C ARG A 68 3.06 -5.33 5.06
N HIS A 69 3.23 -6.35 4.22
CA HIS A 69 2.44 -7.58 4.32
C HIS A 69 2.74 -8.33 5.61
N VAL A 70 1.68 -8.82 6.26
CA VAL A 70 1.77 -9.60 7.50
C VAL A 70 1.43 -11.06 7.22
N SER A 71 0.22 -11.31 6.71
CA SER A 71 -0.29 -12.67 6.46
C SER A 71 -1.55 -12.62 5.59
N GLY A 72 -1.74 -13.57 4.67
CA GLY A 72 -2.92 -13.58 3.80
C GLY A 72 -3.04 -12.29 3.00
N SER A 73 -4.14 -11.57 3.14
CA SER A 73 -4.35 -10.23 2.55
C SER A 73 -4.16 -9.09 3.56
N VAL A 74 -3.59 -9.34 4.74
CA VAL A 74 -3.47 -8.35 5.82
C VAL A 74 -2.15 -7.60 5.72
N TYR A 75 -2.23 -6.27 5.83
CA TYR A 75 -1.12 -5.34 5.83
C TYR A 75 -1.09 -4.50 7.10
N HIS A 76 0.11 -4.11 7.53
CA HIS A 76 0.35 -3.21 8.67
C HIS A 76 1.08 -1.95 8.20
N PRO A 77 0.62 -0.73 8.51
CA PRO A 77 1.31 0.51 8.19
C PRO A 77 2.52 0.71 9.12
N ASP A 78 3.72 0.36 8.64
CA ASP A 78 4.97 0.48 9.42
C ASP A 78 5.51 1.91 9.47
N LEU A 79 5.19 2.71 8.46
CA LEU A 79 5.55 4.12 8.37
C LEU A 79 4.29 4.93 8.05
N VAL A 80 3.92 5.86 8.94
CA VAL A 80 2.80 6.79 8.76
C VAL A 80 3.36 8.21 8.68
N LEU A 81 2.91 8.97 7.68
CA LEU A 81 3.29 10.35 7.46
C LEU A 81 2.20 11.26 8.03
N VAL A 82 2.60 12.14 8.96
CA VAL A 82 1.74 13.11 9.65
C VAL A 82 1.74 14.47 8.97
#